data_AF-A0A285P011-F1
#
_entry.id   AF-A0A285P011-F1
#
_cell.length_a   1.000
_cell.length_b   1.000
_cell.length_c   1.000
_cell.angle_alpha   90.00
_cell.angle_beta   90.00
_cell.angle_gamma   90.00
#
_symmetry.space_group_name_H-M   'P 1'
#
loop_
_entity.id
_entity.type
_entity.pdbx_description
1 polymer ?
#
loop_
_entity_poly.entity_id
_entity_poly.type
_entity_poly.pdbx_seq_one_letter_code
_entity_poly.pdbx_strand_id
1 'polypeptide(L)' 'MTATSAQGTDKGIGIAVLCAVVAALGAMVMFVGAPDVTAAWGFAAAMVFGVLSVVGAHAYGA' A
#
# COMPACT_ATOMS: atom_id res chain seq x y z
N MET A 1 2.53 36.51 -12.18
CA MET A 1 3.14 35.24 -12.60
C MET A 1 2.95 34.28 -11.44
N THR A 2 1.94 33.42 -11.50
CA THR A 2 1.66 32.44 -10.45
C THR A 2 2.80 31.44 -10.43
N ALA A 3 3.69 31.55 -9.45
CA ALA A 3 4.70 30.54 -9.20
C ALA A 3 3.95 29.26 -8.81
N THR A 4 3.72 28.36 -9.79
CA THR A 4 3.50 26.95 -9.51
C THR A 4 4.75 26.52 -8.76
N SER A 5 4.66 26.50 -7.44
CA SER A 5 5.62 25.80 -6.64
C SER A 5 5.39 24.34 -6.99
N ALA A 6 6.32 23.76 -7.75
CA ALA A 6 6.37 22.32 -7.89
C ALA A 6 6.71 21.79 -6.49
N GLN A 7 5.70 21.60 -5.64
CA GLN A 7 5.86 20.81 -4.43
C GLN A 7 6.35 19.45 -4.91
N GLY A 8 7.63 19.15 -4.68
CA GLY A 8 8.16 17.82 -4.92
C GLY A 8 7.24 16.86 -4.19
N THR A 9 6.56 16.00 -4.93
CA THR A 9 5.67 15.00 -4.33
C THR A 9 6.49 14.16 -3.35
N ASP A 10 5.99 14.00 -2.13
CA ASP A 10 6.58 13.12 -1.12
C ASP A 10 6.44 11.67 -1.59
N LYS A 11 7.41 11.23 -2.39
CA LYS A 11 7.40 9.92 -3.08
C LYS A 11 7.29 8.76 -2.10
N GLY A 12 7.88 8.90 -0.90
CA GLY A 12 7.75 7.91 0.18
C GLY A 12 6.30 7.73 0.64
N ILE A 13 5.58 8.84 0.87
CA ILE A 13 4.17 8.81 1.27
C ILE A 13 3.30 8.25 0.13
N GLY A 14 3.53 8.67 -1.12
CA GLY A 14 2.76 8.18 -2.26
C GLY A 14 2.88 6.66 -2.46
N ILE A 15 4.08 6.10 -2.35
CA ILE A 15 4.33 4.65 -2.46
C ILE A 15 3.74 3.90 -1.27
N ALA A 16 3.87 4.45 -0.06
CA ALA A 16 3.30 3.85 1.15
C ALA A 16 1.78 3.75 1.06
N VAL A 17 1.10 4.81 0.64
CA VAL A 17 -0.37 4.86 0.49
C VAL A 17 -0.84 3.87 -0.56
N LEU A 18 -0.19 3.81 -1.73
CA LEU A 18 -0.54 2.83 -2.78
C LEU A 18 -0.47 1.39 -2.25
N CYS A 19 0.62 1.03 -1.58
CA CYS A 19 0.79 -0.30 -1.00
C CYS A 19 -0.21 -0.58 0.12
N ALA A 20 -0.55 0.41 0.94
CA ALA A 20 -1.56 0.28 1.99
C ALA A 20 -2.96 0.03 1.42
N VAL A 21 -3.33 0.70 0.32
CA VAL A 21 -4.59 0.44 -0.39
C VAL A 21 -4.65 -0.98 -0.91
N VAL A 22 -3.58 -1.49 -1.52
CA VAL A 22 -3.53 -2.88 -2.01
C VAL A 22 -3.63 -3.88 -0.85
N ALA A 23 -2.95 -3.62 0.27
CA ALA A 23 -3.05 -4.46 1.46
C ALA A 23 -4.47 -4.46 2.06
N ALA A 24 -5.13 -3.29 2.11
CA ALA A 24 -6.51 -3.16 2.58
C ALA A 24 -7.50 -3.89 1.67
N LEU A 25 -7.29 -3.88 0.36
CA LEU A 25 -8.09 -4.65 -0.60
C LEU A 25 -7.92 -6.17 -0.38
N GLY A 26 -6.69 -6.64 -0.18
CA GLY A 26 -6.42 -8.05 0.16
C GLY A 26 -7.12 -8.49 1.46
N ALA A 27 -7.10 -7.63 2.49
CA ALA A 27 -7.81 -7.85 3.73
C ALA A 27 -9.34 -7.83 3.55
N MET A 28 -9.88 -6.93 2.73
CA MET A 28 -11.31 -6.91 2.40
C MET A 28 -11.78 -8.17 1.69
N VAL A 29 -10.97 -8.72 0.78
CA VAL A 29 -11.28 -10.00 0.10
C VAL A 29 -11.37 -11.15 1.12
N MET A 30 -10.53 -11.15 2.16
CA MET A 30 -10.67 -12.10 3.26
C MET A 30 -11.95 -11.85 4.08
N PHE A 31 -12.29 -10.60 4.34
CA PHE A 31 -13.44 -10.22 5.16
C PHE A 31 -14.79 -10.63 4.55
N VAL A 32 -14.91 -10.63 3.22
CA VAL A 32 -16.15 -11.01 2.50
C VAL A 32 -16.41 -12.53 2.52
N GLY A 33 -15.49 -13.35 3.06
CA GLY A 33 -15.70 -14.79 3.24
C GLY A 33 -15.32 -15.64 2.03
N ALA A 34 -14.24 -15.28 1.34
CA ALA A 34 -13.68 -16.09 0.25
C ALA A 34 -13.31 -17.51 0.75
N PRO A 35 -13.39 -18.56 -0.10
CA PRO A 35 -13.01 -19.91 0.27
C PRO A 35 -11.58 -19.97 0.82
N ASP A 36 -11.28 -20.89 1.74
CA ASP A 36 -10.06 -20.93 2.57
C ASP A 36 -8.75 -20.65 1.79
N VAL A 37 -8.62 -21.24 0.59
CA VAL A 37 -7.44 -21.05 -0.27
C VAL A 37 -7.35 -19.62 -0.81
N THR A 38 -8.47 -19.03 -1.24
CA THR A 38 -8.51 -17.65 -1.75
C THR A 38 -8.28 -16.64 -0.63
N ALA A 39 -8.82 -16.89 0.56
CA ALA A 39 -8.55 -16.06 1.73
C ALA A 39 -7.04 -16.12 2.09
N ALA A 40 -6.43 -17.31 2.13
CA ALA A 40 -5.01 -17.48 2.45
C ALA A 40 -4.09 -16.70 1.48
N TRP A 41 -4.38 -16.73 0.18
CA TRP A 41 -3.66 -15.93 -0.81
C TRP A 41 -3.88 -14.42 -0.63
N GLY A 42 -5.09 -14.01 -0.24
CA GLY A 42 -5.41 -12.61 0.11
C GLY A 42 -4.60 -12.09 1.31
N PHE A 43 -4.43 -12.92 2.35
CA PHE A 43 -3.58 -12.60 3.50
C PHE A 43 -2.11 -12.43 3.11
N ALA A 44 -1.59 -13.40 2.34
CA ALA A 44 -0.20 -13.39 1.92
C ALA A 44 0.12 -12.14 1.07
N ALA A 45 -0.77 -11.79 0.14
CA ALA A 45 -0.66 -10.57 -0.64
C ALA A 45 -0.72 -9.32 0.26
N ALA A 46 -1.65 -9.26 1.22
CA ALA A 46 -1.77 -8.13 2.13
C ALA A 46 -0.51 -7.92 2.98
N MET A 47 0.10 -8.99 3.48
CA MET A 47 1.35 -8.92 4.25
C MET A 47 2.53 -8.45 3.38
N VAL A 48 2.68 -8.97 2.16
CA VAL A 48 3.76 -8.57 1.25
C VAL A 48 3.65 -7.08 0.88
N PHE A 49 2.45 -6.62 0.50
CA PHE A 49 2.22 -5.21 0.19
C PHE A 49 2.33 -4.32 1.43
N GLY A 50 1.93 -4.79 2.61
CA GLY A 50 2.12 -4.09 3.87
C GLY A 50 3.61 -3.85 4.19
N VAL A 51 4.46 -4.87 4.03
CA VAL A 51 5.91 -4.73 4.25
C VAL A 51 6.54 -3.81 3.20
N LEU A 52 6.14 -3.93 1.93
CA LEU A 52 6.58 -3.04 0.84
C LEU A 52 6.20 -1.57 1.09
N SER A 53 5.04 -1.31 1.69
CA SER A 53 4.63 0.05 2.10
C SER A 53 5.63 0.67 3.08
N VAL A 54 6.01 -0.09 4.11
CA VAL A 54 6.93 0.38 5.16
C VAL A 54 8.35 0.56 4.61
N VAL A 55 8.82 -0.39 3.80
CA VAL A 55 10.15 -0.30 3.14
C VAL A 55 10.19 0.87 2.17
N GLY A 56 9.12 1.10 1.40
CA GLY A 56 9.00 2.25 0.51
C GLY A 56 9.03 3.58 1.26
N ALA A 57 8.32 3.69 2.39
CA ALA A 57 8.39 4.86 3.25
C ALA A 57 9.81 5.09 3.79
N HIS A 58 10.48 4.04 4.29
CA HIS A 58 11.83 4.14 4.83
C HIS A 58 12.89 4.46 3.76
N ALA A 59 12.79 3.89 2.56
CA ALA A 59 13.77 4.07 1.49
C ALA A 59 13.68 5.44 0.80
N TYR A 60 12.49 6.04 0.76
CA TYR A 60 12.24 7.31 0.08
C TYR A 60 12.04 8.50 1.02
N GLY A 61 12.33 8.34 2.31
CA GLY A 61 12.29 9.38 3.33
C GLY A 61 10.88 9.59 3.88
N ALA A 62 10.61 8.97 5.03
CA ALA A 62 9.60 9.41 5.99
C ALA A 62 10.24 10.40 6.97
#